data_AF-A0A972F9W0-F1
#
_entry.id   AF-A0A972F9W0-F1
#
_cell.length_a   1.000
_cell.length_b   1.000
_cell.length_c   1.000
_cell.angle_alpha   90.00
_cell.angle_beta   90.00
_cell.angle_gamma   90.00
#
_symmetry.space_group_name_H-M   'P 1'
#
loop_
_entity.id
_entity.type
_entity.pdbx_description
1 polymer ?
#
loop_
_entity_poly.entity_id
_entity_poly.type
_entity_poly.pdbx_seq_one_letter_code
_entity_poly.pdbx_strand_id
1 'polypeptide(L)'
;VFLCSSKSNRLLFSSHDENLRPRADYFPIHGYADIGEENSPLTGIIRQQSSLFLFKKGSCWELSADRLNLPDGRPLAAYYIRSVNRSFGNAAPFELALVENHVRSLDASSVLEWLPVQGSREAEYEQRQVSAKISKLLASVNLEEVKSCYDREKRQYYLMLPDGRLIVQNIKSGDFFCYEGLSVSCFLRQGARLLFGSRDGKLCLLSDELSTDDGSAISAEYESLKFGADYPFIRKNLTTAWISAEAPPGSALDFAVLGDGGKISEKEISFTDDNTELGARRQKFRLRGYLSMGFKLKTQSKLKIKALYFRTEGMRLSR
;
A
#
# COMPACT_ATOMS: atom_id res chain seq x y z
N VAL A 1 17.98 -7.62 22.63
CA VAL A 1 17.44 -6.48 21.84
C VAL A 1 18.39 -6.24 20.69
N PHE A 2 17.89 -5.88 19.51
CA PHE A 2 18.71 -5.51 18.35
C PHE A 2 18.44 -4.06 17.99
N LEU A 3 19.51 -3.30 17.71
CA LEU A 3 19.44 -1.89 17.32
C LEU A 3 20.23 -1.67 16.04
N CYS A 4 19.70 -0.85 15.15
CA CYS A 4 20.37 -0.41 13.93
C CYS A 4 20.18 1.09 13.76
N SER A 5 21.06 1.70 12.95
CA SER A 5 21.01 3.13 12.63
C SER A 5 21.00 3.30 11.12
N SER A 6 20.27 4.31 10.64
CA SER A 6 20.26 4.70 9.21
C SER A 6 21.57 5.33 8.75
N LYS A 7 22.56 5.46 9.64
CA LYS A 7 23.88 6.05 9.37
C LYS A 7 25.02 5.03 9.41
N SER A 8 24.75 3.76 9.73
CA SER A 8 25.79 2.74 9.86
C SER A 8 25.29 1.39 9.35
N ASN A 9 26.19 0.57 8.82
CA ASN A 9 25.93 -0.83 8.46
C ASN A 9 25.95 -1.77 9.69
N ARG A 10 26.20 -1.24 10.89
CA ARG A 10 26.37 -1.99 12.11
C ARG A 10 25.04 -2.30 12.79
N LEU A 11 24.82 -3.57 13.07
CA LEU A 11 23.76 -4.07 13.94
C LEU A 11 24.34 -4.26 15.34
N LEU A 12 23.76 -3.60 16.33
CA LEU A 12 24.10 -3.79 17.74
C LEU A 12 23.12 -4.79 18.37
N PHE A 13 23.60 -5.64 19.26
CA PHE A 13 22.75 -6.55 20.01
C PHE A 13 23.08 -6.57 21.49
N SER A 14 22.03 -6.57 22.31
CA SER A 14 22.14 -6.65 23.75
C SER A 14 22.50 -8.07 24.19
N SER A 15 23.17 -8.20 25.33
CA SER A 15 23.65 -9.50 25.83
C SER A 15 23.34 -9.70 27.32
N HIS A 16 23.94 -10.74 27.89
CA HIS A 16 23.87 -11.04 29.31
C HIS A 16 24.83 -10.14 30.08
N ASP A 17 24.47 -9.80 31.32
CA ASP A 17 25.39 -9.13 32.26
C ASP A 17 26.47 -10.08 32.80
N GLU A 18 27.35 -9.57 33.67
CA GLU A 18 28.41 -10.35 34.33
C GLU A 18 27.87 -11.55 35.12
N ASN A 19 26.59 -11.53 35.52
CA ASN A 19 25.90 -12.60 36.22
C ASN A 19 25.10 -13.51 35.28
N LEU A 20 25.35 -13.43 33.96
CA LEU A 20 24.67 -14.19 32.92
C LEU A 20 23.15 -13.95 32.85
N ARG A 21 22.66 -12.80 33.32
CA ARG A 21 21.25 -12.43 33.21
C ARG A 21 21.01 -11.66 31.93
N PRO A 22 20.02 -12.03 31.10
CA PRO A 22 19.74 -11.32 29.87
C PRO A 22 19.29 -9.88 30.18
N ARG A 23 19.97 -8.91 29.60
CA ARG A 23 19.69 -7.48 29.80
C ARG A 23 19.37 -6.81 28.46
N ALA A 24 18.30 -6.03 28.44
CA ALA A 24 17.86 -5.28 27.26
C ALA A 24 18.66 -3.97 27.07
N ASP A 25 19.21 -3.47 28.16
CA ASP A 25 19.93 -2.20 28.32
C ASP A 25 21.47 -2.36 28.27
N TYR A 26 21.98 -3.59 28.19
CA TYR A 26 23.42 -3.86 28.16
C TYR A 26 23.90 -4.29 26.76
N PHE A 27 24.79 -3.50 26.17
CA PHE A 27 25.40 -3.74 24.85
C PHE A 27 26.91 -3.92 25.02
N PRO A 28 27.45 -5.15 24.88
CA PRO A 28 28.88 -5.39 25.00
C PRO A 28 29.68 -4.67 23.92
N ILE A 29 30.96 -4.38 24.20
CA ILE A 29 31.87 -3.74 23.23
C ILE A 29 32.01 -4.54 21.93
N HIS A 30 31.92 -5.88 21.99
CA HIS A 30 31.92 -6.78 20.83
C HIS A 30 30.51 -7.28 20.44
N GLY A 31 29.46 -6.68 21.01
CA GLY A 31 28.06 -7.03 20.75
C GLY A 31 27.53 -6.41 19.46
N TYR A 32 28.26 -6.56 18.36
CA TYR A 32 27.89 -5.99 17.07
C TYR A 32 28.22 -6.92 15.90
N ALA A 33 27.52 -6.71 14.79
CA ALA A 33 27.82 -7.32 13.51
C ALA A 33 27.75 -6.28 12.40
N ASP A 34 28.75 -6.26 11.52
CA ASP A 34 28.77 -5.39 10.36
C ASP A 34 28.10 -6.12 9.18
N ILE A 35 27.05 -5.51 8.61
CA ILE A 35 26.21 -6.16 7.60
C ILE A 35 26.60 -5.66 6.22
N GLY A 36 27.12 -6.54 5.37
CA GLY A 36 27.58 -6.19 4.02
C GLY A 36 28.64 -5.06 4.04
N GLU A 37 28.63 -4.21 3.01
CA GLU A 37 29.64 -3.15 2.84
C GLU A 37 29.47 -1.99 3.84
N GLU A 38 30.58 -1.40 4.28
CA GLU A 38 30.64 -0.30 5.26
C GLU A 38 30.01 1.01 4.74
N ASN A 39 30.15 1.27 3.44
CA ASN A 39 29.68 2.48 2.75
C ASN A 39 28.14 2.62 2.70
N SER A 40 27.39 1.56 3.00
CA SER A 40 25.94 1.50 2.84
C SER A 40 25.28 1.23 4.19
N PRO A 41 24.50 2.16 4.75
CA PRO A 41 23.89 1.96 6.05
C PRO A 41 22.73 0.96 6.02
N LEU A 42 22.37 0.43 7.19
CA LEU A 42 21.13 -0.32 7.36
C LEU A 42 19.94 0.61 7.25
N THR A 43 19.01 0.29 6.35
CA THR A 43 17.77 1.04 6.16
C THR A 43 16.60 0.44 6.92
N GLY A 44 16.77 -0.69 7.61
CA GLY A 44 15.75 -1.19 8.52
C GLY A 44 15.98 -2.62 8.97
N ILE A 45 15.30 -2.99 10.05
CA ILE A 45 15.26 -4.35 10.57
C ILE A 45 13.83 -4.74 10.87
N ILE A 46 13.45 -5.98 10.55
CA ILE A 46 12.11 -6.49 10.84
C ILE A 46 12.17 -7.98 11.16
N ARG A 47 11.38 -8.41 12.14
CA ARG A 47 11.27 -9.83 12.46
C ARG A 47 10.23 -10.49 11.57
N GLN A 48 10.63 -11.59 10.94
CA GLN A 48 9.73 -12.51 10.25
C GLN A 48 9.92 -13.89 10.86
N GLN A 49 8.88 -14.42 11.51
CA GLN A 49 8.93 -15.71 12.20
C GLN A 49 10.11 -15.80 13.21
N SER A 50 11.06 -16.71 12.98
CA SER A 50 12.24 -16.95 13.81
C SER A 50 13.47 -16.14 13.41
N SER A 51 13.44 -15.45 12.27
CA SER A 51 14.58 -14.74 11.72
C SER A 51 14.39 -13.21 11.75
N LEU A 52 15.50 -12.49 11.70
CA LEU A 52 15.53 -11.05 11.50
C LEU A 52 15.97 -10.75 10.08
N PHE A 53 15.17 -9.95 9.38
CA PHE A 53 15.52 -9.39 8.08
C PHE A 53 16.21 -8.05 8.30
N LEU A 54 17.35 -7.87 7.65
CA LEU A 54 18.18 -6.68 7.70
C LEU A 54 18.27 -6.10 6.30
N PHE A 55 17.82 -4.86 6.14
CA PHE A 55 17.74 -4.20 4.85
C PHE A 55 18.78 -3.11 4.71
N LYS A 56 19.29 -2.98 3.48
CA LYS A 56 20.10 -1.85 2.99
C LYS A 56 19.47 -1.39 1.67
N LYS A 57 19.92 -0.26 1.13
CA LYS A 57 19.55 0.11 -0.24
C LYS A 57 20.14 -0.92 -1.21
N GLY A 58 19.30 -1.57 -2.01
CA GLY A 58 19.73 -2.59 -2.99
C GLY A 58 20.21 -3.92 -2.41
N SER A 59 20.07 -4.21 -1.11
CA SER A 59 20.33 -5.57 -0.60
C SER A 59 19.53 -5.93 0.65
N CYS A 60 19.32 -7.23 0.84
CA CYS A 60 18.60 -7.82 1.96
C CYS A 60 19.40 -8.99 2.53
N TRP A 61 19.45 -9.06 3.86
CA TRP A 61 20.17 -10.05 4.63
C TRP A 61 19.23 -10.67 5.67
N GLU A 62 19.52 -11.90 6.06
CA GLU A 62 18.81 -12.58 7.14
C GLU A 62 19.80 -12.89 8.25
N LEU A 63 19.39 -12.62 9.49
CA LEU A 63 20.05 -13.06 10.70
C LEU A 63 19.16 -14.11 11.38
N SER A 64 19.71 -15.32 11.48
CA SER A 64 19.10 -16.46 12.15
C SER A 64 19.84 -16.75 13.44
N ALA A 65 19.10 -17.09 14.49
CA ALA A 65 19.67 -17.46 15.78
C ALA A 65 19.68 -18.98 15.92
N ASP A 66 20.81 -19.51 16.39
CA ASP A 66 20.97 -20.92 16.77
C ASP A 66 21.66 -21.02 18.14
N ARG A 67 21.82 -22.24 18.64
CA ARG A 67 22.51 -22.54 19.88
C ARG A 67 23.76 -23.37 19.61
N LEU A 68 24.91 -22.84 19.99
CA LEU A 68 26.15 -23.59 20.10
C LEU A 68 26.29 -24.10 21.53
N ASN A 69 26.74 -25.35 21.70
CA ASN A 69 27.15 -25.84 23.00
C ASN A 69 28.63 -25.57 23.18
N LEU A 70 28.97 -24.83 24.24
CA LEU A 70 30.36 -24.64 24.64
C LEU A 70 30.95 -25.97 25.15
N PRO A 71 32.28 -26.12 25.18
CA PRO A 71 32.94 -27.34 25.69
C PRO A 71 32.56 -27.72 27.13
N ASP A 72 32.08 -26.75 27.91
CA ASP A 72 31.59 -26.93 29.28
C ASP A 72 30.08 -27.25 29.36
N GLY A 73 29.44 -27.51 28.22
CA GLY A 73 28.02 -27.87 28.11
C GLY A 73 27.05 -26.69 28.20
N ARG A 74 27.54 -25.45 28.34
CA ARG A 74 26.68 -24.27 28.41
C ARG A 74 26.18 -23.86 27.01
N PRO A 75 24.89 -23.49 26.86
CA PRO A 75 24.38 -22.99 25.59
C PRO A 75 24.84 -21.55 25.36
N LEU A 76 25.41 -21.29 24.18
CA LEU A 76 25.78 -19.99 23.66
C LEU A 76 24.88 -19.65 22.47
N ALA A 77 24.27 -18.47 22.47
CA ALA A 77 23.54 -17.99 21.31
C ALA A 77 24.52 -17.67 20.17
N ALA A 78 24.31 -18.30 19.02
CA ALA A 78 25.04 -18.03 17.79
C ALA A 78 24.12 -17.31 16.80
N TYR A 79 24.65 -16.29 16.13
CA TYR A 79 23.91 -15.57 15.10
C TYR A 79 24.59 -15.77 13.76
N TYR A 80 23.84 -16.31 12.80
CA TYR A 80 24.30 -16.53 11.43
C TYR A 80 23.69 -15.49 10.53
N ILE A 81 24.53 -14.78 9.78
CA ILE A 81 24.10 -13.78 8.81
C ILE A 81 24.34 -14.34 7.41
N ARG A 82 23.31 -14.27 6.57
CA ARG A 82 23.42 -14.63 5.15
C ARG A 82 22.76 -13.60 4.26
N SER A 83 23.28 -13.49 3.03
CA SER A 83 22.68 -12.65 1.99
C SER A 83 21.43 -13.34 1.45
N VAL A 84 20.30 -12.63 1.45
CA VAL A 84 19.04 -13.09 0.84
C VAL A 84 18.93 -12.58 -0.58
N ASN A 85 19.27 -11.31 -0.80
CA ASN A 85 19.23 -10.66 -2.12
C ASN A 85 20.26 -9.53 -2.20
N ARG A 86 20.88 -9.34 -3.37
CA ARG A 86 21.91 -8.31 -3.61
C ARG A 86 21.52 -7.24 -4.64
N SER A 87 20.26 -7.27 -5.10
CA SER A 87 19.71 -6.36 -6.09
C SER A 87 18.60 -5.48 -5.51
N PHE A 88 17.86 -6.01 -4.55
CA PHE A 88 16.74 -5.35 -3.90
C PHE A 88 16.92 -5.35 -2.39
N GLY A 89 16.48 -4.27 -1.77
CA GLY A 89 16.43 -4.12 -0.33
C GLY A 89 15.34 -3.14 0.07
N ASN A 90 15.75 -2.05 0.70
CA ASN A 90 14.85 -1.00 1.15
C ASN A 90 15.52 0.38 1.04
N ALA A 91 14.87 1.32 0.37
CA ALA A 91 15.29 2.71 0.21
C ALA A 91 14.78 3.60 1.35
N ALA A 92 13.57 3.33 1.85
CA ALA A 92 12.88 4.16 2.85
C ALA A 92 13.32 3.83 4.29
N PRO A 93 14.10 4.67 4.99
CA PRO A 93 14.68 4.30 6.27
C PRO A 93 13.63 3.98 7.35
N PHE A 94 13.71 2.76 7.88
CA PHE A 94 12.85 2.14 8.88
C PHE A 94 11.40 1.89 8.45
N GLU A 95 11.10 2.08 7.17
CA GLU A 95 9.75 1.89 6.61
C GLU A 95 9.61 0.48 6.05
N LEU A 96 9.52 -0.48 6.96
CA LEU A 96 9.26 -1.88 6.69
C LEU A 96 7.94 -2.28 7.34
N ALA A 97 7.20 -3.17 6.68
CA ALA A 97 5.96 -3.69 7.23
C ALA A 97 5.87 -5.20 7.10
N LEU A 98 5.31 -5.85 8.13
CA LEU A 98 4.96 -7.26 8.08
C LEU A 98 3.47 -7.38 7.72
N VAL A 99 3.17 -7.62 6.45
CA VAL A 99 1.81 -7.72 5.91
C VAL A 99 1.46 -9.19 5.71
N GLU A 100 0.47 -9.70 6.45
CA GLU A 100 0.06 -11.13 6.37
C GLU A 100 1.25 -12.11 6.50
N ASN A 101 2.19 -11.79 7.39
CA ASN A 101 3.44 -12.55 7.62
C ASN A 101 4.45 -12.53 6.45
N HIS A 102 4.26 -11.65 5.47
CA HIS A 102 5.24 -11.35 4.44
C HIS A 102 5.84 -9.96 4.67
N VAL A 103 7.16 -9.87 4.58
CA VAL A 103 7.84 -8.58 4.72
C VAL A 103 7.58 -7.76 3.47
N ARG A 104 7.35 -6.46 3.65
CA ARG A 104 7.31 -5.47 2.58
C ARG A 104 8.36 -4.41 2.77
N SER A 105 9.01 -4.07 1.66
CA SER A 105 10.01 -3.02 1.57
C SER A 105 9.77 -2.15 0.33
N LEU A 106 10.41 -0.98 0.32
CA LEU A 106 10.31 0.00 -0.75
C LEU A 106 11.64 0.06 -1.49
N ASP A 107 11.69 -0.38 -2.74
CA ASP A 107 12.89 -0.28 -3.57
C ASP A 107 12.52 -0.30 -5.05
N ALA A 108 13.44 0.10 -5.94
CA ALA A 108 13.24 0.09 -7.39
C ALA A 108 11.88 0.70 -7.83
N SER A 109 11.54 1.88 -7.26
CA SER A 109 10.28 2.59 -7.50
C SER A 109 9.03 1.71 -7.27
N SER A 110 9.10 0.79 -6.31
CA SER A 110 8.09 -0.24 -6.10
C SER A 110 7.92 -0.61 -4.62
N VAL A 111 6.77 -1.21 -4.31
CA VAL A 111 6.57 -2.01 -3.10
C VAL A 111 6.87 -3.45 -3.44
N LEU A 112 7.87 -4.00 -2.77
CA LEU A 112 8.28 -5.39 -2.90
C LEU A 112 7.76 -6.19 -1.73
N GLU A 113 7.21 -7.37 -2.00
CA GLU A 113 6.82 -8.34 -1.00
C GLU A 113 7.75 -9.54 -1.07
N TRP A 114 8.31 -9.92 0.09
CA TRP A 114 9.30 -10.99 0.22
C TRP A 114 8.57 -12.28 0.58
N LEU A 115 8.61 -13.23 -0.35
CA LEU A 115 7.91 -14.51 -0.24
C LEU A 115 8.93 -15.63 -0.11
N PRO A 116 8.72 -16.60 0.79
CA PRO A 116 9.55 -17.79 0.81
C PRO A 116 9.31 -18.61 -0.46
N VAL A 117 10.39 -19.09 -1.08
CA VAL A 117 10.31 -19.97 -2.25
C VAL A 117 9.73 -21.31 -1.80
N GLN A 118 8.59 -21.70 -2.38
CA GLN A 118 7.95 -22.96 -2.03
C GLN A 118 8.82 -24.17 -2.38
N GLY A 119 8.98 -25.09 -1.42
CA GLY A 119 9.73 -26.32 -1.61
C GLY A 119 11.25 -26.17 -1.51
N SER A 120 11.77 -24.96 -1.25
CA SER A 120 13.20 -24.78 -0.99
C SER A 120 13.58 -25.32 0.39
N ARG A 121 14.65 -26.13 0.44
CA ARG A 121 15.23 -26.65 1.70
C ARG A 121 16.08 -25.61 2.41
N GLU A 122 16.63 -24.68 1.65
CA GLU A 122 17.27 -23.48 2.14
C GLU A 122 16.18 -22.39 2.14
N ALA A 123 16.07 -21.55 3.17
CA ALA A 123 15.01 -20.54 3.23
C ALA A 123 15.25 -19.44 2.18
N GLU A 124 15.06 -19.73 0.91
CA GLU A 124 15.20 -18.80 -0.20
C GLU A 124 13.97 -17.89 -0.27
N TYR A 125 14.18 -16.65 -0.71
CA TYR A 125 13.11 -15.67 -0.84
C TYR A 125 13.07 -15.06 -2.24
N GLU A 126 11.88 -15.02 -2.83
CA GLU A 126 11.58 -14.30 -4.05
C GLU A 126 10.91 -12.95 -3.73
N GLN A 127 11.03 -12.00 -4.65
CA GLN A 127 10.46 -10.66 -4.51
C GLN A 127 9.32 -10.50 -5.50
N ARG A 128 8.13 -10.17 -5.00
CA ARG A 128 6.96 -9.87 -5.81
C ARG A 128 6.67 -8.38 -5.79
N GLN A 129 6.54 -7.76 -6.96
CA GLN A 129 6.12 -6.38 -7.08
C GLN A 129 4.60 -6.25 -6.87
N VAL A 130 4.17 -5.87 -5.66
CA VAL A 130 2.74 -5.73 -5.35
C VAL A 130 2.16 -4.39 -5.82
N SER A 131 3.02 -3.41 -6.11
CA SER A 131 2.66 -2.07 -6.57
C SER A 131 2.55 -1.94 -8.10
N ALA A 132 2.48 -3.03 -8.86
CA ALA A 132 2.48 -2.98 -10.33
C ALA A 132 1.39 -2.04 -10.90
N LYS A 133 0.19 -2.04 -10.30
CA LYS A 133 -0.95 -1.16 -10.66
C LYS A 133 -0.65 0.34 -10.52
N ILE A 134 0.27 0.70 -9.64
CA ILE A 134 0.66 2.09 -9.35
C ILE A 134 2.14 2.38 -9.72
N SER A 135 2.75 1.55 -10.55
CA SER A 135 4.16 1.66 -10.95
C SER A 135 4.51 3.04 -11.52
N LYS A 136 3.65 3.58 -12.40
CA LYS A 136 3.83 4.93 -12.97
C LYS A 136 3.83 6.04 -11.92
N LEU A 137 3.01 5.89 -10.87
CA LEU A 137 2.95 6.83 -9.75
C LEU A 137 4.24 6.77 -8.94
N LEU A 138 4.68 5.57 -8.57
CA LEU A 138 5.89 5.39 -7.76
C LEU A 138 7.18 5.70 -8.51
N ALA A 139 7.18 5.64 -9.84
CA ALA A 139 8.33 6.00 -10.67
C ALA A 139 8.79 7.46 -10.48
N SER A 140 7.89 8.38 -10.14
CA SER A 140 8.22 9.79 -9.91
C SER A 140 8.36 10.16 -8.42
N VAL A 141 8.33 9.18 -7.51
CA VAL A 141 8.37 9.42 -6.07
C VAL A 141 9.77 9.17 -5.52
N ASN A 142 10.27 10.08 -4.68
CA ASN A 142 11.43 9.79 -3.84
C ASN A 142 11.03 8.80 -2.74
N LEU A 143 11.35 7.52 -2.94
CA LEU A 143 11.00 6.47 -1.98
C LEU A 143 11.66 6.66 -0.61
N GLU A 144 12.80 7.35 -0.51
CA GLU A 144 13.51 7.55 0.76
C GLU A 144 12.70 8.37 1.78
N GLU A 145 11.74 9.17 1.30
CA GLU A 145 10.89 10.03 2.10
C GLU A 145 9.48 9.45 2.33
N VAL A 146 9.16 8.31 1.70
CA VAL A 146 7.86 7.66 1.86
C VAL A 146 7.73 7.10 3.28
N LYS A 147 6.55 7.22 3.88
CA LYS A 147 6.21 6.54 5.15
C LYS A 147 5.24 5.40 4.91
N SER A 148 5.41 4.29 5.62
CA SER A 148 4.55 3.12 5.44
C SER A 148 3.95 2.62 6.74
N CYS A 149 2.75 2.05 6.65
CA CYS A 149 2.09 1.43 7.80
C CYS A 149 1.20 0.28 7.34
N TYR A 150 1.12 -0.79 8.15
CA TYR A 150 0.15 -1.85 7.94
C TYR A 150 -0.87 -1.87 9.07
N ASP A 151 -2.14 -1.70 8.70
CA ASP A 151 -3.28 -1.92 9.58
C ASP A 151 -3.77 -3.35 9.42
N ARG A 152 -3.52 -4.16 10.46
CA ARG A 152 -3.93 -5.56 10.50
C ARG A 152 -5.45 -5.73 10.62
N GLU A 153 -6.15 -4.84 11.32
CA GLU A 153 -7.59 -4.98 11.54
C GLU A 153 -8.36 -4.73 10.25
N LYS A 154 -8.00 -3.65 9.55
CA LYS A 154 -8.60 -3.31 8.25
C LYS A 154 -8.00 -4.10 7.09
N ARG A 155 -6.88 -4.79 7.32
CA ARG A 155 -6.07 -5.44 6.28
C ARG A 155 -5.74 -4.45 5.15
N GLN A 156 -5.18 -3.30 5.54
CA GLN A 156 -4.82 -2.21 4.65
C GLN A 156 -3.35 -1.83 4.82
N TYR A 157 -2.67 -1.59 3.71
CA TYR A 157 -1.28 -1.13 3.69
C TYR A 157 -1.22 0.29 3.15
N TYR A 158 -0.64 1.19 3.94
CA TYR A 158 -0.61 2.62 3.71
C TYR A 158 0.79 3.05 3.26
N LEU A 159 0.84 3.95 2.29
CA LEU A 159 2.03 4.65 1.83
C LEU A 159 1.74 6.14 1.78
N MET A 160 2.42 6.91 2.60
CA MET A 160 2.39 8.35 2.54
C MET A 160 3.51 8.82 1.63
N LEU A 161 3.13 9.49 0.54
CA LEU A 161 4.06 10.05 -0.41
C LEU A 161 4.57 11.42 0.08
N PRO A 162 5.76 11.86 -0.34
CA PRO A 162 6.34 13.13 0.09
C PRO A 162 5.50 14.36 -0.27
N ASP A 163 4.69 14.25 -1.32
CA ASP A 163 3.77 15.29 -1.80
C ASP A 163 2.44 15.37 -1.02
N GLY A 164 2.26 14.54 0.02
CA GLY A 164 1.07 14.55 0.87
C GLY A 164 -0.06 13.63 0.38
N ARG A 165 0.13 12.86 -0.70
CA ARG A 165 -0.85 11.82 -1.07
C ARG A 165 -0.69 10.60 -0.18
N LEU A 166 -1.82 10.06 0.29
CA LEU A 166 -1.87 8.80 1.03
C LEU A 166 -2.42 7.70 0.13
N ILE A 167 -1.56 6.76 -0.24
CA ILE A 167 -1.93 5.58 -1.01
C ILE A 167 -2.30 4.46 -0.05
N VAL A 168 -3.44 3.83 -0.27
CA VAL A 168 -3.95 2.72 0.56
C VAL A 168 -4.16 1.50 -0.33
N GLN A 169 -3.52 0.40 0.00
CA GLN A 169 -3.78 -0.89 -0.63
C GLN A 169 -4.71 -1.72 0.25
N ASN A 170 -5.84 -2.17 -0.30
CA ASN A 170 -6.63 -3.21 0.32
C ASN A 170 -5.97 -4.57 0.06
N ILE A 171 -5.56 -5.28 1.11
CA ILE A 171 -4.81 -6.53 0.97
C ILE A 171 -5.67 -7.66 0.41
N LYS A 172 -6.98 -7.66 0.69
CA LYS A 172 -7.89 -8.71 0.24
C LYS A 172 -8.20 -8.60 -1.26
N SER A 173 -8.47 -7.40 -1.76
CA SER A 173 -8.78 -7.19 -3.19
C SER A 173 -7.56 -6.87 -4.05
N GLY A 174 -6.47 -6.40 -3.45
CA GLY A 174 -5.28 -5.92 -4.15
C GLY A 174 -5.50 -4.58 -4.87
N ASP A 175 -6.55 -3.84 -4.53
CA ASP A 175 -6.83 -2.53 -5.10
C ASP A 175 -6.13 -1.42 -4.32
N PHE A 176 -5.84 -0.34 -5.04
CA PHE A 176 -5.19 0.85 -4.51
C PHE A 176 -6.16 2.03 -4.54
N PHE A 177 -6.17 2.78 -3.46
CA PHE A 177 -6.90 4.03 -3.30
C PHE A 177 -5.90 5.15 -3.05
N CYS A 178 -6.22 6.37 -3.48
CA CYS A 178 -5.43 7.56 -3.21
C CYS A 178 -6.31 8.56 -2.47
N TYR A 179 -5.85 8.96 -1.29
CA TYR A 179 -6.40 10.08 -0.55
C TYR A 179 -5.50 11.28 -0.79
N GLU A 180 -6.12 12.39 -1.16
CA GLU A 180 -5.46 13.68 -1.34
C GLU A 180 -5.86 14.64 -0.22
N GLY A 181 -5.09 15.70 0.00
CA GLY A 181 -5.40 16.71 1.02
C GLY A 181 -5.09 16.30 2.47
N LEU A 182 -4.49 15.13 2.68
CA LEU A 182 -4.03 14.69 4.00
C LEU A 182 -2.57 15.06 4.21
N SER A 183 -2.30 16.01 5.09
CA SER A 183 -0.92 16.42 5.41
C SER A 183 -0.27 15.47 6.43
N VAL A 184 -0.16 14.19 6.12
CA VAL A 184 0.38 13.19 7.06
C VAL A 184 1.89 13.38 7.26
N SER A 185 2.39 13.15 8.48
CA SER A 185 3.82 13.16 8.84
C SER A 185 4.31 11.82 9.40
N CYS A 186 3.46 11.12 10.15
CA CYS A 186 3.77 9.82 10.74
C CYS A 186 2.49 9.04 11.04
N PHE A 187 2.62 7.72 11.13
CA PHE A 187 1.53 6.84 11.60
C PHE A 187 1.77 6.43 13.05
N LEU A 188 0.68 6.32 13.80
CA LEU A 188 0.68 5.78 15.15
C LEU A 188 -0.51 4.83 15.27
N ARG A 189 -0.26 3.60 15.72
CA ARG A 189 -1.33 2.66 16.03
C ARG A 189 -1.57 2.61 17.54
N GLN A 190 -2.81 2.81 17.94
CA GLN A 190 -3.26 2.66 19.33
C GLN A 190 -4.40 1.64 19.37
N GLY A 191 -4.08 0.38 19.66
CA GLY A 191 -5.04 -0.72 19.60
C GLY A 191 -5.59 -0.91 18.19
N ALA A 192 -6.92 -0.84 18.05
CA ALA A 192 -7.61 -0.93 16.76
C ALA A 192 -7.67 0.40 15.99
N ARG A 193 -7.21 1.50 16.58
CA ARG A 193 -7.27 2.83 15.95
C ARG A 193 -5.96 3.12 15.23
N LEU A 194 -6.08 3.56 13.97
CA LEU A 194 -4.99 4.15 13.22
C LEU A 194 -5.06 5.67 13.37
N LEU A 195 -4.06 6.21 14.02
CA LEU A 195 -3.85 7.64 14.16
C LEU A 195 -2.73 8.06 13.22
N PHE A 196 -2.71 9.33 12.86
CA PHE A 196 -1.59 9.91 12.15
C PHE A 196 -1.29 11.31 12.68
N GLY A 197 0.00 11.64 12.77
CA GLY A 197 0.43 13.01 12.98
C GLY A 197 0.29 13.77 11.67
N SER A 198 -0.26 14.98 11.71
CA SER A 198 -0.26 15.87 10.57
C SER A 198 0.91 16.86 10.61
N ARG A 199 1.32 17.42 9.47
CA ARG A 199 2.44 18.39 9.40
C ARG A 199 2.14 19.70 10.13
N ASP A 200 0.88 20.05 10.34
CA ASP A 200 0.44 21.18 11.18
C ASP A 200 0.40 20.84 12.68
N GLY A 201 0.85 19.64 13.07
CA GLY A 201 1.03 19.24 14.46
C GLY A 201 -0.21 18.68 15.15
N LYS A 202 -1.26 18.35 14.40
CA LYS A 202 -2.45 17.68 14.94
C LYS A 202 -2.22 16.17 15.01
N LEU A 203 -2.93 15.52 15.93
CA LEU A 203 -3.08 14.07 15.95
C LEU A 203 -4.47 13.73 15.43
N CYS A 204 -4.53 13.10 14.27
CA CYS A 204 -5.76 12.83 13.55
C CYS A 204 -6.11 11.35 13.61
N LEU A 205 -7.41 11.04 13.68
CA LEU A 205 -7.94 9.68 13.61
C LEU A 205 -8.32 9.34 12.17
N LEU A 206 -7.75 8.26 11.62
CA LEU A 206 -8.19 7.72 10.33
C LEU A 206 -9.30 6.68 10.57
N SER A 207 -10.55 7.07 10.31
CA SER A 207 -11.72 6.23 10.53
C SER A 207 -12.64 6.21 9.31
N ASP A 208 -13.20 5.04 9.01
CA ASP A 208 -14.17 4.85 7.92
C ASP A 208 -15.61 5.14 8.40
N GLU A 209 -15.77 5.38 9.71
CA GLU A 209 -17.04 5.75 10.35
C GLU A 209 -17.36 7.23 10.15
N LEU A 210 -16.32 8.07 10.00
CA LEU A 210 -16.47 9.49 9.77
C LEU A 210 -16.81 9.77 8.29
N SER A 211 -17.69 10.75 8.07
CA SER A 211 -18.08 11.20 6.72
C SER A 211 -17.42 12.52 6.32
N THR A 212 -16.54 13.05 7.17
CA THR A 212 -15.89 14.35 7.02
C THR A 212 -14.42 14.28 7.41
N ASP A 213 -13.56 15.01 6.71
CA ASP A 213 -12.17 15.25 7.08
C ASP A 213 -12.08 16.58 7.86
N ASP A 214 -11.88 16.51 9.17
CA ASP A 214 -11.80 17.68 10.07
C ASP A 214 -13.00 18.66 9.89
N GLY A 215 -14.20 18.11 9.76
CA GLY A 215 -15.45 18.86 9.53
C GLY A 215 -15.73 19.26 8.07
N SER A 216 -14.79 19.01 7.15
CA SER A 216 -14.98 19.24 5.71
C SER A 216 -15.54 18.01 5.01
N ALA A 217 -16.42 18.20 4.02
CA ALA A 217 -16.98 17.08 3.25
C ALA A 217 -15.89 16.38 2.42
N ILE A 218 -15.91 15.04 2.42
CA ILE A 218 -14.94 14.22 1.68
C ILE A 218 -15.39 14.12 0.22
N SER A 219 -14.57 14.63 -0.71
CA SER A 219 -14.78 14.43 -2.15
C SER A 219 -14.18 13.10 -2.59
N ALA A 220 -15.01 12.17 -3.01
CA ALA A 220 -14.59 10.89 -3.58
C ALA A 220 -14.68 10.92 -5.10
N GLU A 221 -13.62 10.43 -5.76
CA GLU A 221 -13.55 10.32 -7.21
C GLU A 221 -13.12 8.90 -7.60
N TYR A 222 -13.81 8.32 -8.57
CA TYR A 222 -13.43 7.05 -9.18
C TYR A 222 -13.30 7.23 -10.69
N GLU A 223 -12.20 6.75 -11.27
CA GLU A 223 -12.01 6.69 -12.71
C GLU A 223 -11.71 5.25 -13.14
N SER A 224 -12.45 4.77 -14.13
CA SER A 224 -12.26 3.43 -14.68
C SER A 224 -11.09 3.40 -15.66
N LEU A 225 -10.53 2.21 -15.87
CA LEU A 225 -9.74 1.96 -17.08
C LEU A 225 -10.62 2.19 -18.31
N LYS A 226 -10.01 2.71 -19.38
CA LYS A 226 -10.68 2.80 -20.68
C LYS A 226 -10.73 1.41 -21.30
N PHE A 227 -11.91 0.96 -21.65
CA PHE A 227 -12.12 -0.30 -22.38
C PHE A 227 -12.25 -0.01 -23.87
N GLY A 228 -11.25 -0.45 -24.64
CA GLY A 228 -11.26 -0.43 -26.10
C GLY A 228 -11.92 -1.67 -26.70
N ALA A 229 -12.15 -1.68 -28.00
CA ALA A 229 -12.14 -2.95 -28.72
C ALA A 229 -10.67 -3.35 -28.94
N ASP A 230 -10.35 -4.64 -28.88
CA ASP A 230 -8.96 -5.12 -29.05
C ASP A 230 -8.39 -4.88 -30.46
N TYR A 231 -9.13 -4.15 -31.30
CA TYR A 231 -8.78 -3.78 -32.67
C TYR A 231 -8.85 -2.25 -32.85
N PRO A 232 -7.81 -1.61 -33.43
CA PRO A 232 -7.67 -0.16 -33.51
C PRO A 232 -8.65 0.54 -34.48
N PHE A 233 -9.45 -0.22 -35.24
CA PHE A 233 -10.46 0.31 -36.16
C PHE A 233 -11.89 0.09 -35.68
N ILE A 234 -12.11 -0.69 -34.61
CA ILE A 234 -13.45 -0.98 -34.12
C ILE A 234 -13.87 0.11 -33.15
N ARG A 235 -14.95 0.82 -33.51
CA ARG A 235 -15.55 1.84 -32.67
C ARG A 235 -16.67 1.26 -31.81
N LYS A 236 -16.72 1.64 -30.54
CA LYS A 236 -17.77 1.28 -29.59
C LYS A 236 -18.84 2.37 -29.54
N ASN A 237 -20.08 1.90 -29.38
CA ASN A 237 -21.24 2.72 -29.14
C ASN A 237 -21.83 2.37 -27.78
N LEU A 238 -22.06 3.37 -26.93
CA LEU A 238 -22.76 3.22 -25.66
C LEU A 238 -24.13 3.86 -25.81
N THR A 239 -25.21 3.08 -25.64
CA THR A 239 -26.58 3.59 -25.82
C THR A 239 -27.33 3.73 -24.51
N THR A 240 -26.95 2.98 -23.47
CA THR A 240 -27.54 3.10 -22.14
C THR A 240 -26.53 2.69 -21.07
N ALA A 241 -26.43 3.48 -20.00
CA ALA A 241 -25.75 3.07 -18.77
C ALA A 241 -26.77 3.01 -17.63
N TRP A 242 -26.45 2.24 -16.61
CA TRP A 242 -27.28 2.06 -15.44
C TRP A 242 -26.39 2.08 -14.23
N ILE A 243 -26.78 2.87 -13.24
CA ILE A 243 -26.06 2.98 -12.00
C ILE A 243 -27.01 2.54 -10.90
N SER A 244 -26.64 1.47 -10.20
CA SER A 244 -27.30 1.08 -8.98
C SER A 244 -26.44 1.50 -7.80
N ALA A 245 -26.91 2.52 -7.10
CA ALA A 245 -26.23 3.09 -5.95
C ALA A 245 -27.19 3.18 -4.76
N GLU A 246 -26.63 2.94 -3.58
CA GLU A 246 -27.24 3.22 -2.29
C GLU A 246 -26.64 4.54 -1.80
N ALA A 247 -27.50 5.51 -1.57
CA ALA A 247 -27.13 6.91 -1.43
C ALA A 247 -27.98 7.55 -0.32
N PRO A 248 -27.39 8.34 0.61
CA PRO A 248 -28.16 9.12 1.56
C PRO A 248 -29.10 10.09 0.85
N PRO A 249 -30.31 10.34 1.36
CA PRO A 249 -31.18 11.40 0.83
C PRO A 249 -30.45 12.75 0.79
N GLY A 250 -30.68 13.52 -0.27
CA GLY A 250 -30.01 14.80 -0.51
C GLY A 250 -28.60 14.71 -1.10
N SER A 251 -28.13 13.51 -1.46
CA SER A 251 -26.83 13.33 -2.12
C SER A 251 -26.90 13.50 -3.63
N ALA A 252 -25.74 13.76 -4.24
CA ALA A 252 -25.56 13.80 -5.68
C ALA A 252 -24.33 12.98 -6.13
N LEU A 253 -24.43 12.40 -7.32
CA LEU A 253 -23.37 11.70 -8.02
C LEU A 253 -23.18 12.29 -9.41
N ASP A 254 -22.00 12.83 -9.68
CA ASP A 254 -21.60 13.20 -11.02
C ASP A 254 -21.11 11.95 -11.76
N PHE A 255 -21.81 11.61 -12.84
CA PHE A 255 -21.42 10.53 -13.74
C PHE A 255 -20.93 11.11 -15.06
N ALA A 256 -19.66 10.87 -15.39
CA ALA A 256 -19.06 11.24 -16.66
C ALA A 256 -18.60 10.03 -17.46
N VAL A 257 -18.78 10.10 -18.79
CA VAL A 257 -18.20 9.15 -19.74
C VAL A 257 -16.96 9.79 -20.36
N LEU A 258 -15.86 9.06 -20.32
CA LEU A 258 -14.58 9.44 -20.91
C LEU A 258 -14.38 8.70 -22.25
N GLY A 259 -13.83 9.39 -23.24
CA GLY A 259 -13.45 8.85 -24.54
C GLY A 259 -11.97 9.05 -24.82
N ASP A 260 -11.59 8.85 -26.07
CA ASP A 260 -10.19 8.98 -26.52
C ASP A 260 -9.63 10.39 -26.25
N GLY A 261 -10.41 11.44 -26.54
CA GLY A 261 -10.04 12.85 -26.35
C GLY A 261 -10.42 13.48 -25.01
N GLY A 262 -10.81 12.67 -24.01
CA GLY A 262 -11.23 13.16 -22.70
C GLY A 262 -12.73 13.03 -22.45
N LYS A 263 -13.30 13.91 -21.65
CA LYS A 263 -14.70 13.84 -21.19
C LYS A 263 -15.67 14.06 -22.35
N ILE A 264 -16.54 13.08 -22.61
CA ILE A 264 -17.53 13.10 -23.69
C ILE A 264 -18.87 13.66 -23.21
N SER A 265 -19.30 13.22 -22.03
CA SER A 265 -20.61 13.55 -21.47
C SER A 265 -20.55 13.47 -19.95
N GLU A 266 -21.33 14.31 -19.28
CA GLU A 266 -21.53 14.26 -17.84
C GLU A 266 -22.99 14.51 -17.51
N LYS A 267 -23.45 13.87 -16.45
CA LYS A 267 -24.74 14.14 -15.84
C LYS A 267 -24.62 13.99 -14.34
N GLU A 268 -25.18 14.95 -13.62
CA GLU A 268 -25.44 14.84 -12.20
C GLU A 268 -26.68 13.97 -11.98
N ILE A 269 -26.60 13.09 -10.97
CA ILE A 269 -27.68 12.21 -10.54
C ILE A 269 -27.95 12.53 -9.07
N SER A 270 -29.07 13.22 -8.81
CA SER A 270 -29.51 13.56 -7.46
C SER A 270 -30.37 12.45 -6.85
N PHE A 271 -30.20 12.20 -5.56
CA PHE A 271 -30.96 11.22 -4.78
C PHE A 271 -31.87 11.97 -3.79
N THR A 272 -33.11 12.23 -4.18
CA THR A 272 -34.03 13.14 -3.46
C THR A 272 -34.99 12.48 -2.48
N ASP A 273 -35.13 11.14 -2.49
CA ASP A 273 -36.26 10.48 -1.83
C ASP A 273 -35.81 9.59 -0.65
N ASP A 274 -36.56 9.65 0.46
CA ASP A 274 -36.47 8.78 1.65
C ASP A 274 -36.91 7.31 1.40
N ASN A 275 -37.15 6.93 0.14
CA ASN A 275 -37.57 5.57 -0.17
C ASN A 275 -36.42 4.60 0.09
N THR A 276 -36.61 3.84 1.16
CA THR A 276 -35.79 2.76 1.74
C THR A 276 -35.51 1.58 0.81
N GLU A 277 -35.81 1.69 -0.48
CA GLU A 277 -35.43 0.72 -1.50
C GLU A 277 -34.39 1.34 -2.45
N LEU A 278 -33.15 0.87 -2.29
CA LEU A 278 -32.08 0.82 -3.30
C LEU A 278 -32.46 1.36 -4.69
N GLY A 279 -32.29 2.67 -4.88
CA GLY A 279 -32.66 3.32 -6.14
C GLY A 279 -31.64 3.03 -7.24
N ALA A 280 -31.86 1.98 -8.03
CA ALA A 280 -31.19 1.84 -9.32
C ALA A 280 -31.60 2.99 -10.25
N ARG A 281 -30.71 3.95 -10.48
CA ARG A 281 -30.93 5.07 -11.40
C ARG A 281 -30.46 4.68 -12.80
N ARG A 282 -31.42 4.51 -13.71
CA ARG A 282 -31.15 4.33 -15.14
C ARG A 282 -30.72 5.67 -15.72
N GLN A 283 -29.58 5.70 -16.44
CA GLN A 283 -29.23 6.89 -17.21
C GLN A 283 -28.89 6.59 -18.66
N LYS A 284 -29.72 7.11 -19.56
CA LYS A 284 -29.51 6.93 -20.99
C LYS A 284 -28.42 7.87 -21.49
N PHE A 285 -27.36 7.29 -22.04
CA PHE A 285 -26.28 7.98 -22.75
C PHE A 285 -26.25 7.44 -24.17
N ARG A 286 -26.37 8.30 -25.18
CA ARG A 286 -26.22 7.92 -26.59
C ARG A 286 -24.90 8.46 -27.11
N LEU A 287 -23.87 7.63 -27.04
CA LEU A 287 -22.50 7.94 -27.47
C LEU A 287 -22.11 6.96 -28.57
N ARG A 288 -21.53 7.48 -29.66
CA ARG A 288 -21.16 6.68 -30.83
C ARG A 288 -19.75 7.03 -31.30
N GLY A 289 -19.01 6.04 -31.78
CA GLY A 289 -17.79 6.26 -32.57
C GLY A 289 -16.47 6.35 -31.79
N TYR A 290 -16.38 5.82 -30.56
CA TYR A 290 -15.17 5.93 -29.73
C TYR A 290 -14.33 4.65 -29.77
N LEU A 291 -13.00 4.75 -29.88
CA LEU A 291 -12.12 3.57 -29.85
C LEU A 291 -12.09 2.96 -28.45
N SER A 292 -11.96 3.84 -27.46
CA SER A 292 -11.96 3.49 -26.05
C SER A 292 -12.97 4.35 -25.29
N MET A 293 -13.60 3.77 -24.28
CA MET A 293 -14.47 4.49 -23.35
C MET A 293 -14.09 4.14 -21.93
N GLY A 294 -14.16 5.11 -21.02
CA GLY A 294 -14.06 4.93 -19.59
C GLY A 294 -15.18 5.70 -18.88
N PHE A 295 -15.22 5.63 -17.57
CA PHE A 295 -16.20 6.36 -16.77
C PHE A 295 -15.52 6.98 -15.56
N LYS A 296 -16.05 8.13 -15.17
CA LYS A 296 -15.62 8.89 -14.01
C LYS A 296 -16.82 9.20 -13.14
N LEU A 297 -16.70 8.92 -11.86
CA LEU A 297 -17.72 9.13 -10.83
C LEU A 297 -17.16 10.10 -9.82
N LYS A 298 -17.94 11.12 -9.44
CA LYS A 298 -17.55 12.05 -8.39
C LYS A 298 -18.71 12.31 -7.44
N THR A 299 -18.44 12.34 -6.14
CA THR A 299 -19.43 12.68 -5.11
C THR A 299 -18.76 13.31 -3.89
N GLN A 300 -19.53 14.03 -3.09
CA GLN A 300 -19.11 14.57 -1.78
C GLN A 300 -19.81 13.89 -0.60
N SER A 301 -20.50 12.80 -0.86
CA SER A 301 -21.34 12.09 0.11
C SER A 301 -20.98 10.61 0.17
N LYS A 302 -21.29 9.96 1.29
CA LYS A 302 -21.04 8.53 1.48
C LYS A 302 -21.98 7.71 0.59
N LEU A 303 -21.55 7.45 -0.64
CA LEU A 303 -22.27 6.63 -1.62
C LEU A 303 -21.72 5.20 -1.63
N LYS A 304 -22.61 4.21 -1.63
CA LYS A 304 -22.26 2.81 -1.85
C LYS A 304 -22.81 2.34 -3.19
N ILE A 305 -21.94 2.25 -4.20
CA ILE A 305 -22.32 1.74 -5.52
C ILE A 305 -22.39 0.21 -5.43
N LYS A 306 -23.57 -0.37 -5.65
CA LYS A 306 -23.74 -1.84 -5.64
C LYS A 306 -23.42 -2.46 -6.98
N ALA A 307 -23.81 -1.80 -8.06
CA ALA A 307 -23.56 -2.29 -9.40
C ALA A 307 -23.58 -1.17 -10.43
N LEU A 308 -22.75 -1.32 -11.45
CA LEU A 308 -22.70 -0.46 -12.62
C LEU A 308 -22.93 -1.35 -13.84
N TYR A 309 -24.04 -1.17 -14.55
CA TYR A 309 -24.36 -1.96 -15.73
C TYR A 309 -24.34 -1.10 -16.98
N PHE A 310 -23.80 -1.66 -18.05
CA PHE A 310 -23.74 -0.99 -19.34
C PHE A 310 -24.44 -1.83 -20.39
N ARG A 311 -25.26 -1.18 -21.22
CA ARG A 311 -25.82 -1.80 -22.41
C ARG A 311 -25.34 -1.03 -23.64
N THR A 312 -24.50 -1.69 -24.41
CA THR A 312 -24.09 -1.24 -25.74
C THR A 312 -25.08 -1.82 -26.76
N GLU A 313 -25.73 -0.98 -27.57
CA GLU A 313 -26.47 -1.50 -28.74
C GLU A 313 -25.48 -1.69 -29.89
N GLY A 314 -24.96 -2.91 -30.02
CA GLY A 314 -24.16 -3.35 -31.16
C GLY A 314 -22.76 -2.74 -31.26
N MET A 315 -21.74 -3.59 -31.28
CA MET A 315 -20.47 -3.24 -31.93
C MET A 315 -20.75 -3.07 -33.42
N ARG A 316 -20.65 -1.86 -33.94
CA ARG A 316 -20.64 -1.65 -35.39
C ARG A 316 -19.19 -1.66 -35.85
N LEU A 317 -18.85 -2.63 -36.70
CA LEU A 317 -17.68 -2.57 -37.54
C LEU A 317 -17.90 -1.43 -38.53
N SER A 318 -17.39 -0.23 -38.24
CA SER A 318 -17.17 0.75 -39.31
C SER A 318 -15.90 0.32 -40.04
N ARG A 319 -16.03 -0.04 -41.32
CA ARG A 319 -14.89 -0.09 -42.23
C ARG A 319 -14.28 1.29 -42.38
#